data_AF-A0A1U7LT42-F1
#
_entry.id   AF-A0A1U7LT42-F1
#
_cell.length_a   1.000
_cell.length_b   1.000
_cell.length_c   1.000
_cell.angle_alpha   90.00
_cell.angle_beta   90.00
_cell.angle_gamma   90.00
#
_symmetry.space_group_name_H-M   'P 1'
#
loop_
_entity.id
_entity.type
_entity.pdbx_description
1 polymer ?
#
loop_
_entity_poly.entity_id
_entity_poly.type
_entity_poly.pdbx_seq_one_letter_code
_entity_poly.pdbx_strand_id
1 'polypeptide(L)'
;MIYNDPQGFGVGGEYPASSTSASEAANEQLQKSRGPIFIMVTKSVPCSTLHLSSSLPLSFGGPVSMCIFLIVYSAAGSSHLTTVWRVCFGLGAVLPLSVFYFRLRLVTSKLYREGAIKKRVPYWLVLKYYWRSLIGTCLAWFIYDFVTFPNGIFSGAIISSLVKNSSIKKTAEYQLLLNTLQLPGIFIGALLCNPLGRKNTMMLGFSGYLIFGLVIGLSYDRITKMLPLFVIFYGLMQSSGNLGPGDFLGLLSSESYATPIRGTCYGLSAAVGKAGAAIGTQVFQPIQIHWGKRWTFIVAAVCGIVGILVTWIFVPDLTGEDLALEDRRFEEFLRKEGWTGDIGDDQPE
;
A
#
# COMPACT_ATOMS: atom_id res chain seq x y z
N MET A 1 -4.91 -5.98 22.93
CA MET A 1 -3.83 -5.14 22.37
C MET A 1 -2.50 -5.90 22.24
N ILE A 2 -2.16 -6.81 23.16
CA ILE A 2 -0.87 -7.56 23.16
C ILE A 2 -0.73 -8.61 22.03
N TYR A 3 -1.82 -9.06 21.40
CA TYR A 3 -1.78 -10.09 20.36
C TYR A 3 -1.38 -9.60 18.95
N ASN A 4 -1.26 -8.28 18.73
CA ASN A 4 -1.01 -7.72 17.39
C ASN A 4 0.47 -7.39 17.13
N ASP A 5 1.31 -7.27 18.16
CA ASP A 5 2.72 -6.86 17.98
C ASP A 5 3.56 -7.86 17.15
N PRO A 6 3.45 -9.19 17.33
CA PRO A 6 4.20 -10.14 16.50
C PRO A 6 3.75 -10.16 15.03
N GLN A 7 2.45 -9.93 14.80
CA GLN A 7 1.88 -9.89 13.45
C GLN A 7 2.35 -8.66 12.68
N GLY A 8 2.44 -7.51 13.37
CA GLY A 8 2.97 -6.28 12.79
C GLY A 8 4.43 -6.40 12.34
N PHE A 9 5.28 -7.06 13.14
CA PHE A 9 6.68 -7.29 12.78
C PHE A 9 6.82 -8.19 11.55
N GLY A 10 6.04 -9.27 11.47
CA GLY A 10 6.03 -10.16 10.30
C GLY A 10 5.62 -9.46 9.02
N VAL A 11 4.51 -8.71 9.04
CA VAL A 11 4.04 -7.95 7.87
C VAL A 11 5.06 -6.87 7.46
N GLY A 12 5.70 -6.20 8.42
CA GLY A 12 6.70 -5.17 8.15
C GLY A 12 7.98 -5.69 7.49
N GLY A 13 8.37 -6.95 7.74
CA GLY A 13 9.52 -7.59 7.09
C GLY A 13 9.19 -8.15 5.70
N GLU A 14 8.00 -8.73 5.53
CA GLU A 14 7.56 -9.27 4.22
C GLU A 14 7.39 -8.19 3.17
N TYR A 15 6.82 -7.06 3.58
CA TYR A 15 6.38 -6.02 2.66
C TYR A 15 7.51 -5.42 1.80
N PRO A 16 8.65 -4.97 2.37
CA PRO A 16 9.78 -4.49 1.59
C PRO A 16 10.43 -5.59 0.76
N ALA A 17 10.65 -6.77 1.33
CA ALA A 17 11.35 -7.86 0.65
C ALA A 17 10.58 -8.40 -0.57
N SER A 18 9.28 -8.65 -0.42
CA SER A 18 8.42 -9.13 -1.52
C SER A 18 8.28 -8.10 -2.63
N SER A 19 8.17 -6.81 -2.29
CA SER A 19 8.07 -5.73 -3.27
C SER A 19 9.35 -5.59 -4.07
N THR A 20 10.52 -5.56 -3.43
CA THR A 20 11.79 -5.44 -4.16
C THR A 20 12.03 -6.64 -5.06
N SER A 21 11.77 -7.86 -4.58
CA SER A 21 11.90 -9.07 -5.41
C SER A 21 10.92 -9.11 -6.58
N ALA A 22 9.68 -8.66 -6.39
CA ALA A 22 8.69 -8.57 -7.46
C ALA A 22 9.10 -7.55 -8.54
N SER A 23 9.64 -6.40 -8.13
CA SER A 23 10.13 -5.38 -9.06
C SER A 23 11.33 -5.86 -9.88
N GLU A 24 12.25 -6.59 -9.25
CA GLU A 24 13.44 -7.14 -9.93
C GLU A 24 13.06 -8.26 -10.92
N ALA A 25 12.21 -9.20 -10.50
CA ALA A 25 11.73 -10.27 -11.36
C ALA A 25 10.90 -9.74 -12.55
N ALA A 26 10.08 -8.71 -12.34
CA ALA A 26 9.32 -8.06 -13.41
C ALA A 26 10.23 -7.36 -14.43
N ASN A 27 11.36 -6.81 -13.99
CA ASN A 27 12.35 -6.18 -14.87
C ASN A 27 13.05 -7.21 -15.77
N GLU A 28 13.39 -8.40 -15.23
CA GLU A 28 14.03 -9.48 -16.00
C GLU A 28 13.12 -10.07 -17.09
N GLN A 29 11.80 -10.16 -16.85
CA GLN A 29 10.88 -10.82 -17.78
C GLN A 29 10.20 -9.86 -18.77
N LEU A 30 9.76 -8.66 -18.35
CA LEU A 30 9.00 -7.72 -19.19
C LEU A 30 9.31 -6.24 -18.81
N GLN A 31 10.46 -5.74 -19.23
CA GLN A 31 10.92 -4.36 -18.98
C GLN A 31 9.87 -3.28 -19.33
N LYS A 32 9.12 -3.43 -20.44
CA LYS A 32 8.09 -2.46 -20.88
C LYS A 32 6.81 -2.47 -20.05
N SER A 33 6.52 -3.52 -19.30
CA SER A 33 5.26 -3.70 -18.55
C SER A 33 5.47 -3.89 -17.05
N ARG A 34 6.65 -3.55 -16.52
CA ARG A 34 7.00 -3.81 -15.12
C ARG A 34 6.06 -3.14 -14.10
N GLY A 35 5.61 -1.91 -14.39
CA GLY A 35 4.75 -1.15 -13.48
C GLY A 35 3.39 -1.81 -13.25
N PRO A 36 2.60 -2.07 -14.32
CA PRO A 36 1.37 -2.82 -14.22
C PRO A 36 1.55 -4.20 -13.59
N ILE A 37 2.62 -4.94 -13.93
CA ILE A 37 2.88 -6.26 -13.34
C ILE A 37 3.17 -6.16 -11.84
N PHE A 38 4.00 -5.22 -11.42
CA PHE A 38 4.28 -4.98 -10.00
C PHE A 38 3.01 -4.65 -9.23
N ILE A 39 2.17 -3.74 -9.75
CA ILE A 39 0.90 -3.37 -9.12
C ILE A 39 0.00 -4.60 -9.02
N MET A 40 -0.12 -5.36 -10.11
CA MET A 40 -0.92 -6.58 -10.14
C MET A 40 -0.39 -7.60 -9.16
N VAL A 41 0.92 -7.89 -9.10
CA VAL A 41 1.52 -8.85 -8.16
C VAL A 41 1.41 -8.39 -6.71
N THR A 42 1.62 -7.10 -6.43
CA THR A 42 1.65 -6.57 -5.05
C THR A 42 0.23 -6.36 -4.48
N LYS A 43 -0.80 -6.29 -5.34
CA LYS A 43 -2.18 -5.98 -4.92
C LYS A 43 -3.21 -7.05 -5.29
N SER A 44 -2.92 -7.98 -6.21
CA SER A 44 -3.85 -8.98 -6.78
C SER A 44 -3.17 -10.36 -6.99
N VAL A 45 -3.89 -11.49 -6.86
CA VAL A 45 -3.41 -12.83 -7.29
C VAL A 45 -4.59 -13.74 -7.69
N PRO A 46 -4.49 -14.68 -8.69
CA PRO A 46 -3.49 -14.83 -9.76
C PRO A 46 -4.09 -14.72 -11.19
N CYS A 47 -3.28 -14.24 -12.14
CA CYS A 47 -3.40 -14.62 -13.54
C CYS A 47 -2.85 -16.06 -13.68
N SER A 48 -3.59 -16.92 -14.37
CA SER A 48 -3.42 -18.38 -14.45
C SER A 48 -2.13 -18.91 -15.11
N THR A 49 -1.13 -18.08 -15.38
CA THR A 49 0.10 -18.50 -16.05
C THR A 49 1.28 -17.60 -15.68
N LEU A 50 1.72 -17.62 -14.42
CA LEU A 50 3.15 -17.64 -14.08
C LEU A 50 3.30 -17.86 -12.58
N HIS A 51 4.19 -18.79 -12.23
CA HIS A 51 4.70 -19.13 -10.91
C HIS A 51 4.26 -18.25 -9.73
N LEU A 52 3.57 -18.93 -8.83
CA LEU A 52 3.27 -18.64 -7.44
C LEU A 52 4.34 -17.81 -6.69
N SER A 53 4.38 -16.50 -6.95
CA SER A 53 5.06 -15.53 -6.09
C SER A 53 4.04 -15.04 -5.07
N SER A 54 4.38 -15.27 -3.80
CA SER A 54 3.51 -15.21 -2.63
C SER A 54 3.28 -13.78 -2.15
N SER A 55 2.80 -12.92 -3.03
CA SER A 55 2.49 -11.53 -2.69
C SER A 55 1.02 -11.44 -2.24
N LEU A 56 0.82 -11.20 -0.95
CA LEU A 56 -0.47 -11.05 -0.30
C LEU A 56 -1.33 -10.00 -1.05
N PRO A 57 -2.53 -10.34 -1.58
CA PRO A 57 -3.38 -9.35 -2.24
C PRO A 57 -4.02 -8.46 -1.18
N LEU A 58 -3.30 -7.39 -0.82
CA LEU A 58 -3.66 -6.45 0.25
C LEU A 58 -5.09 -5.90 0.12
N SER A 59 -5.59 -5.78 -1.10
CA SER A 59 -6.89 -5.17 -1.36
C SER A 59 -8.05 -6.16 -1.51
N PHE A 60 -7.79 -7.41 -1.94
CA PHE A 60 -8.81 -8.47 -1.98
C PHE A 60 -9.05 -9.11 -0.60
N GLY A 61 -8.10 -8.98 0.32
CA GLY A 61 -8.26 -9.45 1.70
C GLY A 61 -9.49 -8.86 2.40
N GLY A 62 -9.80 -7.58 2.15
CA GLY A 62 -10.96 -6.89 2.73
C GLY A 62 -12.30 -7.53 2.35
N PRO A 63 -12.64 -7.64 1.06
CA PRO A 63 -13.87 -8.30 0.61
C PRO A 63 -13.94 -9.77 1.03
N VAL A 64 -12.86 -10.54 0.87
CA VAL A 64 -12.83 -11.96 1.23
C VAL A 64 -13.06 -12.15 2.73
N SER A 65 -12.40 -11.34 3.58
CA SER A 65 -12.59 -11.37 5.02
C SER A 65 -14.04 -11.05 5.42
N MET A 66 -14.66 -10.05 4.78
CA MET A 66 -16.07 -9.71 5.05
C MET A 66 -17.03 -10.79 4.55
N CYS A 67 -16.76 -11.44 3.42
CA CYS A 67 -17.54 -12.59 2.95
C CYS A 67 -17.45 -13.76 3.94
N ILE A 68 -16.25 -14.11 4.41
CA ILE A 68 -16.05 -15.14 5.43
C ILE A 68 -16.81 -14.78 6.70
N PHE A 69 -16.70 -13.53 7.18
CA PHE A 69 -17.44 -13.06 8.34
C PHE A 69 -18.95 -13.21 8.16
N LEU A 70 -19.52 -12.78 7.04
CA LEU A 70 -20.95 -12.88 6.76
C LEU A 70 -21.45 -14.33 6.69
N ILE A 71 -20.67 -15.24 6.07
CA ILE A 71 -21.00 -16.67 5.99
C ILE A 71 -21.01 -17.29 7.39
N VAL A 72 -19.94 -17.07 8.17
CA VAL A 72 -19.82 -17.62 9.53
C VAL A 72 -20.88 -17.01 10.45
N TYR A 73 -21.16 -15.71 10.33
CA TYR A 73 -22.20 -15.03 11.10
C TYR A 73 -23.60 -15.56 10.75
N SER A 74 -23.86 -15.85 9.46
CA SER A 74 -25.13 -16.45 9.03
C SER A 74 -25.29 -17.90 9.48
N ALA A 75 -24.19 -18.64 9.64
CA ALA A 75 -24.20 -20.04 10.08
C ALA A 75 -24.29 -20.18 11.61
N ALA A 76 -23.60 -19.33 12.38
CA ALA A 76 -23.55 -19.42 13.84
C ALA A 76 -24.70 -18.69 14.57
N GLY A 77 -25.39 -17.77 13.89
CA GLY A 77 -26.46 -16.98 14.48
C GLY A 77 -25.97 -15.88 15.43
N SER A 78 -26.87 -14.96 15.81
CA SER A 78 -26.55 -13.79 16.64
C SER A 78 -26.19 -14.11 18.09
N SER A 79 -26.45 -15.32 18.57
CA SER A 79 -26.21 -15.76 19.95
C SER A 79 -24.77 -16.22 20.22
N HIS A 80 -23.95 -16.51 19.19
CA HIS A 80 -22.63 -17.14 19.34
C HIS A 80 -21.48 -16.32 18.74
N LEU A 81 -21.44 -15.02 19.03
CA LEU A 81 -20.35 -14.10 18.61
C LEU A 81 -18.95 -14.60 18.99
N THR A 82 -18.80 -15.29 20.14
CA THR A 82 -17.51 -15.85 20.58
C THR A 82 -16.99 -16.94 19.64
N THR A 83 -17.88 -17.73 19.04
CA THR A 83 -17.50 -18.77 18.07
C THR A 83 -17.15 -18.13 16.72
N VAL A 84 -17.88 -17.09 16.31
CA VAL A 84 -17.67 -16.39 15.04
C VAL A 84 -16.25 -15.85 14.92
N TRP A 85 -15.77 -15.07 15.90
CA TRP A 85 -14.44 -14.47 15.80
C TRP A 85 -13.31 -15.52 15.82
N ARG A 86 -13.48 -16.61 16.58
CA ARG A 86 -12.49 -17.71 16.65
C ARG A 86 -12.37 -18.45 15.32
N VAL A 87 -13.50 -18.76 14.69
CA VAL A 87 -13.54 -19.42 13.38
C VAL A 87 -12.98 -18.49 12.30
N CYS A 88 -13.35 -17.21 12.30
CA CYS A 88 -12.77 -16.23 11.38
C CYS A 88 -11.25 -16.12 11.52
N PHE A 89 -10.73 -16.12 12.75
CA PHE A 89 -9.29 -16.09 13.01
C PHE A 89 -8.60 -17.38 12.55
N GLY A 90 -9.20 -18.54 12.83
CA GLY A 90 -8.68 -19.85 12.39
C GLY A 90 -8.63 -19.99 10.86
N LEU A 91 -9.70 -19.58 10.16
CA LEU A 91 -9.73 -19.56 8.69
C LEU A 91 -8.71 -18.57 8.12
N GLY A 92 -8.54 -17.41 8.77
CA GLY A 92 -7.55 -16.41 8.38
C GLY A 92 -6.10 -16.91 8.48
N ALA A 93 -5.80 -17.85 9.39
CA ALA A 93 -4.46 -18.42 9.56
C ALA A 93 -4.05 -19.40 8.43
N VAL A 94 -5.00 -19.92 7.64
CA VAL A 94 -4.72 -20.88 6.56
C VAL A 94 -3.85 -20.27 5.46
N LEU A 95 -4.11 -19.01 5.10
CA LEU A 95 -3.38 -18.32 4.03
C LEU A 95 -1.92 -18.01 4.39
N PRO A 96 -1.59 -17.46 5.58
CA PRO A 96 -0.20 -17.32 6.01
C PRO A 96 0.56 -18.65 6.08
N LEU A 97 -0.09 -19.74 6.52
CA LEU A 97 0.53 -21.06 6.61
C LEU A 97 0.89 -21.63 5.23
N SER A 98 0.03 -21.45 4.23
CA SER A 98 0.34 -21.87 2.87
C SER A 98 1.51 -21.06 2.29
N VAL A 99 1.54 -19.75 2.51
CA VAL A 99 2.66 -18.89 2.10
C VAL A 99 3.97 -19.32 2.77
N PHE A 100 3.95 -19.59 4.08
CA PHE A 100 5.12 -20.06 4.81
C PHE A 100 5.73 -21.33 4.18
N TYR A 101 4.88 -22.29 3.79
CA TYR A 101 5.34 -23.50 3.10
C TYR A 101 6.03 -23.21 1.75
N PHE A 102 5.47 -22.33 0.93
CA PHE A 102 6.08 -21.98 -0.36
C PHE A 102 7.35 -21.14 -0.22
N ARG A 103 7.42 -20.32 0.82
CA ARG A 103 8.56 -19.45 1.07
C ARG A 103 9.85 -20.20 1.40
N LEU A 104 9.73 -21.39 2.00
CA LEU A 104 10.87 -22.30 2.21
C LEU A 104 11.50 -22.79 0.89
N ARG A 105 10.85 -22.55 -0.26
CA ARG A 105 11.29 -23.01 -1.58
C ARG A 105 11.63 -21.86 -2.54
N LEU A 106 11.66 -20.60 -2.06
CA LEU A 106 11.93 -19.45 -2.91
C LEU A 106 13.44 -19.30 -3.17
N VAL A 107 13.85 -19.26 -4.43
CA VAL A 107 15.23 -19.01 -4.86
C VAL A 107 15.41 -17.51 -5.12
N THR A 108 16.50 -16.92 -4.63
CA THR A 108 16.84 -15.50 -4.77
C THR A 108 17.09 -15.09 -6.22
N SER A 109 16.69 -13.86 -6.59
CA SER A 109 16.85 -13.26 -7.94
C SER A 109 18.32 -13.11 -8.35
N LYS A 110 18.60 -13.17 -9.66
CA LYS A 110 19.96 -12.97 -10.20
C LYS A 110 20.43 -11.54 -10.00
N LEU A 111 19.54 -10.55 -10.20
CA LEU A 111 19.82 -9.13 -9.96
C LEU A 111 20.31 -8.82 -8.53
N TYR A 112 19.77 -9.51 -7.51
CA TYR A 112 20.24 -9.37 -6.13
C TYR A 112 21.63 -9.98 -5.91
N ARG A 113 21.95 -11.10 -6.57
CA ARG A 113 23.30 -11.70 -6.51
C ARG A 113 24.33 -10.80 -7.21
N GLU A 114 23.99 -10.22 -8.35
CA GLU A 114 24.92 -9.42 -9.16
C GLU A 114 25.12 -7.99 -8.65
N GLY A 115 24.14 -7.41 -7.94
CA GLY A 115 24.18 -6.00 -7.49
C GLY A 115 24.38 -5.76 -5.98
N ALA A 116 24.50 -6.79 -5.14
CA ALA A 116 24.54 -6.58 -3.69
C ALA A 116 25.88 -5.97 -3.22
N ILE A 117 25.82 -4.80 -2.55
CA ILE A 117 26.95 -4.28 -1.76
C ILE A 117 26.89 -4.94 -0.38
N LYS A 118 27.71 -5.97 -0.17
CA LYS A 118 27.74 -6.73 1.11
C LYS A 118 28.60 -6.07 2.20
N LYS A 119 29.52 -5.15 1.85
CA LYS A 119 30.43 -4.48 2.82
C LYS A 119 30.59 -2.99 2.50
N ARG A 120 30.72 -2.16 3.55
CA ARG A 120 30.98 -0.68 3.50
C ARG A 120 29.96 0.14 2.70
N VAL A 121 28.67 -0.02 2.98
CA VAL A 121 27.60 0.80 2.36
C VAL A 121 27.78 2.29 2.72
N PRO A 122 27.97 3.20 1.75
CA PRO A 122 28.21 4.61 2.02
C PRO A 122 26.89 5.36 2.23
N TYR A 123 26.26 5.19 3.40
CA TYR A 123 24.94 5.78 3.71
C TYR A 123 24.87 7.30 3.52
N TRP A 124 25.96 8.01 3.77
CA TRP A 124 26.00 9.48 3.57
C TRP A 124 25.93 9.87 2.10
N LEU A 125 26.67 9.17 1.22
CA LEU A 125 26.65 9.42 -0.22
C LEU A 125 25.30 9.02 -0.82
N VAL A 126 24.72 7.91 -0.33
CA VAL A 126 23.36 7.47 -0.66
C VAL A 126 22.34 8.57 -0.35
N LEU A 127 22.40 9.14 0.85
CA LEU A 127 21.50 10.22 1.25
C LEU A 127 21.73 11.46 0.37
N LYS A 128 22.98 11.86 0.14
CA LYS A 128 23.33 13.02 -0.72
C LYS A 128 22.81 12.87 -2.14
N TYR A 129 22.83 11.66 -2.71
CA TYR A 129 22.35 11.40 -4.07
C TYR A 129 20.81 11.31 -4.12
N TYR A 130 20.20 10.52 -3.23
CA TYR A 130 18.78 10.20 -3.27
C TYR A 130 17.87 11.06 -2.38
N TRP A 131 18.37 12.12 -1.73
CA TRP A 131 17.58 12.90 -0.74
C TRP A 131 16.22 13.38 -1.26
N ARG A 132 16.12 13.81 -2.53
CA ARG A 132 14.86 14.28 -3.12
C ARG A 132 13.85 13.14 -3.25
N SER A 133 14.27 12.03 -3.88
CA SER A 133 13.43 10.84 -4.05
C SER A 133 13.03 10.26 -2.68
N LEU A 134 13.95 10.22 -1.73
CA LEU A 134 13.71 9.72 -0.37
C LEU A 134 12.70 10.57 0.39
N ILE A 135 12.83 11.90 0.36
CA ILE A 135 11.83 12.79 0.97
C ILE A 135 10.47 12.62 0.27
N GLY A 136 10.46 12.52 -1.07
CA GLY A 136 9.25 12.33 -1.86
C GLY A 136 8.50 11.05 -1.50
N THR A 137 9.18 9.90 -1.51
CA THR A 137 8.57 8.61 -1.19
C THR A 137 8.17 8.55 0.29
N CYS A 138 9.01 9.01 1.22
CA CYS A 138 8.69 9.02 2.65
C CYS A 138 7.47 9.89 2.96
N LEU A 139 7.45 11.14 2.49
CA LEU A 139 6.36 12.07 2.81
C LEU A 139 5.06 11.67 2.13
N ALA A 140 5.10 11.26 0.86
CA ALA A 140 3.87 10.86 0.19
C ALA A 140 3.29 9.58 0.81
N TRP A 141 4.15 8.64 1.25
CA TRP A 141 3.70 7.45 1.94
C TRP A 141 3.13 7.78 3.32
N PHE A 142 3.80 8.63 4.08
CA PHE A 142 3.30 9.14 5.36
C PHE A 142 1.91 9.75 5.21
N ILE A 143 1.73 10.67 4.26
CA ILE A 143 0.47 11.39 4.04
C ILE A 143 -0.65 10.41 3.67
N TYR A 144 -0.36 9.45 2.79
CA TYR A 144 -1.35 8.44 2.40
C TYR A 144 -1.72 7.53 3.57
N ASP A 145 -0.72 6.98 4.28
CA ASP A 145 -0.92 6.06 5.40
C ASP A 145 -1.65 6.76 6.57
N PHE A 146 -1.37 8.04 6.82
CA PHE A 146 -2.03 8.88 7.82
C PHE A 146 -3.55 8.95 7.63
N VAL A 147 -4.04 8.88 6.40
CA VAL A 147 -5.47 8.96 6.07
C VAL A 147 -6.09 7.58 5.88
N THR A 148 -5.45 6.72 5.09
CA THR A 148 -6.04 5.46 4.64
C THR A 148 -6.22 4.46 5.79
N PHE A 149 -5.26 4.38 6.72
CA PHE A 149 -5.31 3.42 7.84
C PHE A 149 -6.44 3.72 8.82
N PRO A 150 -6.59 4.96 9.33
CA PRO A 150 -7.71 5.30 10.21
C PRO A 150 -9.05 5.14 9.52
N ASN A 151 -9.15 5.56 8.24
CA ASN A 151 -10.35 5.34 7.45
C ASN A 151 -10.68 3.84 7.36
N GLY A 152 -9.70 2.99 7.08
CA GLY A 152 -9.89 1.54 7.06
C GLY A 152 -10.34 0.97 8.41
N ILE A 153 -9.63 1.28 9.49
CA ILE A 153 -9.87 0.76 10.85
C ILE A 153 -11.25 1.20 11.38
N PHE A 154 -11.59 2.48 11.20
CA PHE A 154 -12.82 3.06 11.76
C PHE A 154 -14.01 3.04 10.78
N SER A 155 -13.83 2.63 9.52
CA SER A 155 -14.91 2.56 8.51
C SER A 155 -16.14 1.80 9.01
N GLY A 156 -15.93 0.61 9.61
CA GLY A 156 -17.02 -0.20 10.15
C GLY A 156 -17.78 0.48 11.28
N ALA A 157 -17.07 1.19 12.17
CA ALA A 157 -17.69 1.97 13.25
C ALA A 157 -18.46 3.19 12.72
N ILE A 158 -17.91 3.87 11.71
CA ILE A 158 -18.58 5.00 11.03
C ILE A 158 -19.87 4.50 10.37
N ILE A 159 -19.81 3.43 9.58
CA ILE A 159 -20.99 2.84 8.93
C ILE A 159 -22.00 2.38 9.98
N SER A 160 -21.57 1.68 11.02
CA SER A 160 -22.45 1.19 12.09
C SER A 160 -23.24 2.32 12.74
N SER A 161 -22.58 3.46 12.99
CA SER A 161 -23.22 4.64 13.59
C SER A 161 -24.26 5.33 12.71
N LEU A 162 -24.29 5.02 11.41
CA LEU A 162 -25.25 5.55 10.43
C LEU A 162 -26.40 4.56 10.15
N VAL A 163 -26.29 3.31 10.59
CA VAL A 163 -27.33 2.29 10.43
C VAL A 163 -28.40 2.44 11.52
N LYS A 164 -29.62 2.84 11.13
CA LYS A 164 -30.74 3.14 12.04
C LYS A 164 -31.20 1.99 12.97
N ASN A 165 -30.90 0.73 12.62
CA ASN A 165 -31.37 -0.46 13.36
C ASN A 165 -30.21 -1.26 14.02
N SER A 166 -28.99 -0.70 14.08
CA SER A 166 -27.80 -1.32 14.69
C SER A 166 -27.55 -2.80 14.33
N SER A 167 -28.01 -3.25 13.15
CA SER A 167 -27.82 -4.61 12.72
C SER A 167 -26.37 -4.81 12.30
N ILE A 168 -25.67 -5.70 13.00
CA ILE A 168 -24.28 -6.10 12.69
C ILE A 168 -24.21 -6.63 11.25
N LYS A 169 -25.21 -7.42 10.83
CA LYS A 169 -25.30 -7.94 9.46
C LYS A 169 -25.36 -6.82 8.42
N LYS A 170 -26.26 -5.85 8.58
CA LYS A 170 -26.35 -4.70 7.63
C LYS A 170 -25.06 -3.88 7.61
N THR A 171 -24.44 -3.67 8.76
CA THR A 171 -23.15 -2.96 8.84
C THR A 171 -22.08 -3.71 8.04
N ALA A 172 -22.01 -5.03 8.21
CA ALA A 172 -21.06 -5.87 7.47
C ALA A 172 -21.36 -5.94 5.96
N GLU A 173 -22.63 -5.91 5.54
CA GLU A 173 -23.02 -5.81 4.12
C GLU A 173 -22.54 -4.49 3.49
N TYR A 174 -22.71 -3.36 4.18
CA TYR A 174 -22.19 -2.07 3.71
C TYR A 174 -20.66 -1.99 3.76
N GLN A 175 -20.02 -2.65 4.74
CA GLN A 175 -18.57 -2.76 4.79
C GLN A 175 -18.03 -3.61 3.63
N LEU A 176 -18.70 -4.71 3.29
CA LEU A 176 -18.38 -5.50 2.10
C LEU A 176 -18.51 -4.63 0.84
N LEU A 177 -19.60 -3.87 0.70
CA LEU A 177 -19.77 -2.95 -0.42
C LEU A 177 -18.63 -1.93 -0.51
N LEU A 178 -18.25 -1.30 0.61
CA LEU A 178 -17.13 -0.37 0.66
C LEU A 178 -15.83 -1.03 0.18
N ASN A 179 -15.52 -2.21 0.71
CA ASN A 179 -14.33 -2.98 0.35
C ASN A 179 -14.35 -3.44 -1.11
N THR A 180 -15.51 -3.69 -1.72
CA THR A 180 -15.60 -4.03 -3.14
C THR A 180 -15.41 -2.80 -4.02
N LEU A 181 -15.96 -1.64 -3.63
CA LEU A 181 -15.84 -0.39 -4.38
C LEU A 181 -14.41 0.15 -4.46
N GLN A 182 -13.52 -0.27 -3.56
CA GLN A 182 -12.12 0.12 -3.58
C GLN A 182 -11.29 -0.67 -4.62
N LEU A 183 -11.77 -1.82 -5.09
CA LEU A 183 -11.03 -2.72 -6.00
C LEU A 183 -10.84 -2.15 -7.41
N PRO A 184 -11.86 -1.54 -8.07
CA PRO A 184 -11.70 -0.98 -9.41
C PRO A 184 -10.51 -0.01 -9.52
N GLY A 185 -10.25 0.77 -8.46
CA GLY A 185 -9.12 1.69 -8.40
C GLY A 185 -7.79 1.03 -8.72
N ILE A 186 -7.57 -0.20 -8.26
CA ILE A 186 -6.31 -0.94 -8.46
C ILE A 186 -6.12 -1.30 -9.93
N PHE A 187 -7.17 -1.83 -10.55
CA PHE A 187 -7.12 -2.21 -11.96
C PHE A 187 -6.96 -0.99 -12.84
N ILE A 188 -7.67 0.11 -12.54
CA ILE A 188 -7.55 1.36 -13.27
C ILE A 188 -6.15 1.96 -13.07
N GLY A 189 -5.60 1.93 -11.86
CA GLY A 189 -4.23 2.38 -11.56
C GLY A 189 -3.18 1.60 -12.35
N ALA A 190 -3.29 0.27 -12.36
CA ALA A 190 -2.43 -0.60 -13.16
C ALA A 190 -2.52 -0.30 -14.67
N LEU A 191 -3.73 -0.06 -15.20
CA LEU A 191 -3.93 0.29 -16.60
C LEU A 191 -3.39 1.69 -16.96
N LEU A 192 -3.50 2.65 -16.05
CA LEU A 192 -3.03 4.03 -16.25
C LEU A 192 -1.52 4.21 -16.01
N CYS A 193 -0.87 3.26 -15.35
CA CYS A 193 0.56 3.30 -15.01
C CYS A 193 1.48 3.60 -16.18
N ASN A 194 1.25 2.96 -17.33
CA ASN A 194 2.06 3.15 -18.53
C ASN A 194 1.69 4.39 -19.36
N PRO A 195 0.41 4.66 -19.68
CA PRO A 195 0.05 5.80 -20.53
C PRO A 195 0.13 7.16 -19.83
N LEU A 196 -0.23 7.26 -18.55
CA LEU A 196 -0.16 8.54 -17.81
C LEU A 196 1.19 8.72 -17.10
N GLY A 197 1.92 7.63 -16.87
CA GLY A 197 3.14 7.62 -16.07
C GLY A 197 2.85 7.54 -14.56
N ARG A 198 3.88 7.21 -13.78
CA ARG A 198 3.73 6.93 -12.34
C ARG A 198 3.34 8.18 -11.57
N LYS A 199 4.06 9.28 -11.81
CA LYS A 199 3.87 10.55 -11.12
C LYS A 199 2.46 11.13 -11.32
N ASN A 200 1.98 11.15 -12.57
CA ASN A 200 0.67 11.72 -12.88
C ASN A 200 -0.47 10.85 -12.34
N THR A 201 -0.33 9.52 -12.41
CA THR A 201 -1.35 8.61 -11.86
C THR A 201 -1.42 8.73 -10.32
N MET A 202 -0.28 8.93 -9.66
CA MET A 202 -0.24 9.20 -8.22
C MET A 202 -0.91 10.54 -7.84
N MET A 203 -0.66 11.62 -8.60
CA MET A 203 -1.36 12.89 -8.41
C MET A 203 -2.88 12.75 -8.66
N LEU A 204 -3.29 11.98 -9.67
CA LEU A 204 -4.69 11.68 -9.96
C LEU A 204 -5.36 10.99 -8.77
N GLY A 205 -4.73 10.01 -8.15
CA GLY A 205 -5.29 9.36 -6.96
C GLY A 205 -5.44 10.29 -5.75
N PHE A 206 -4.43 11.12 -5.47
CA PHE A 206 -4.55 12.16 -4.42
C PHE A 206 -5.62 13.21 -4.74
N SER A 207 -5.84 13.54 -6.01
CA SER A 207 -6.93 14.43 -6.42
C SER A 207 -8.31 13.83 -6.13
N GLY A 208 -8.46 12.51 -6.20
CA GLY A 208 -9.68 11.84 -5.78
C GLY A 208 -9.94 11.94 -4.28
N TYR A 209 -8.90 11.85 -3.43
CA TYR A 209 -9.04 12.13 -1.99
C TYR A 209 -9.48 13.57 -1.73
N LEU A 210 -8.94 14.53 -2.47
CA LEU A 210 -9.35 15.93 -2.39
C LEU A 210 -10.84 16.09 -2.75
N ILE A 211 -11.22 15.64 -3.94
CA ILE A 211 -12.58 15.86 -4.47
C ILE A 211 -13.61 15.10 -3.62
N PHE A 212 -13.45 13.79 -3.45
CA PHE A 212 -14.42 12.98 -2.72
C PHE A 212 -14.41 13.27 -1.22
N GLY A 213 -13.24 13.55 -0.64
CA GLY A 213 -13.11 13.96 0.77
C GLY A 213 -13.85 15.27 1.06
N LEU A 214 -13.72 16.29 0.19
CA LEU A 214 -14.48 17.54 0.32
C LEU A 214 -15.97 17.33 0.10
N VAL A 215 -16.38 16.54 -0.89
CA VAL A 215 -17.80 16.25 -1.15
C VAL A 215 -18.45 15.61 0.07
N ILE A 216 -17.82 14.58 0.65
CA ILE A 216 -18.32 13.91 1.85
C ILE A 216 -18.29 14.85 3.06
N GLY A 217 -17.19 15.57 3.26
CA GLY A 217 -17.00 16.45 4.42
C GLY A 217 -17.97 17.63 4.44
N LEU A 218 -18.15 18.31 3.30
CA LEU A 218 -19.03 19.48 3.19
C LEU A 218 -20.52 19.10 3.14
N SER A 219 -20.85 17.95 2.55
CA SER A 219 -22.24 17.47 2.43
C SER A 219 -22.60 16.38 3.43
N TYR A 220 -21.82 16.23 4.52
CA TYR A 220 -21.92 15.12 5.46
C TYR A 220 -23.34 14.91 5.98
N ASP A 221 -24.02 15.97 6.44
CA ASP A 221 -25.35 15.89 7.04
C ASP A 221 -26.45 15.50 6.03
N ARG A 222 -26.22 15.73 4.73
CA ARG A 222 -27.14 15.31 3.65
C ARG A 222 -26.86 13.89 3.21
N ILE A 223 -25.59 13.56 2.99
CA ILE A 223 -25.15 12.27 2.47
C ILE A 223 -25.39 11.15 3.50
N THR A 224 -25.19 11.42 4.79
CA THR A 224 -25.43 10.43 5.86
C THR A 224 -26.89 10.05 6.05
N LYS A 225 -27.85 10.88 5.60
CA LYS A 225 -29.28 10.51 5.56
C LYS A 225 -29.54 9.37 4.56
N MET A 226 -28.70 9.26 3.53
CA MET A 226 -28.74 8.22 2.50
C MET A 226 -27.50 7.34 2.63
N LEU A 227 -27.54 6.36 3.54
CA LEU A 227 -26.41 5.48 3.82
C LEU A 227 -25.76 4.84 2.57
N PRO A 228 -26.50 4.35 1.56
CA PRO A 228 -25.88 3.84 0.33
C PRO A 228 -25.03 4.89 -0.41
N LEU A 229 -25.50 6.14 -0.45
CA LEU A 229 -24.80 7.25 -1.11
C LEU A 229 -23.49 7.56 -0.37
N PHE A 230 -23.52 7.57 0.96
CA PHE A 230 -22.33 7.71 1.79
C PHE A 230 -21.28 6.64 1.46
N VAL A 231 -21.71 5.37 1.42
CA VAL A 231 -20.80 4.24 1.15
C VAL A 231 -20.23 4.30 -0.27
N ILE A 232 -21.02 4.75 -1.26
CA ILE A 232 -20.54 4.91 -2.64
C ILE A 232 -19.44 5.98 -2.71
N PHE A 233 -19.68 7.19 -2.18
CA PHE A 233 -18.67 8.24 -2.21
C PHE A 233 -17.43 7.88 -1.40
N TYR A 234 -17.62 7.21 -0.25
CA TYR A 234 -16.51 6.75 0.56
C TYR A 234 -15.70 5.66 -0.17
N GLY A 235 -16.39 4.74 -0.85
CA GLY A 235 -15.77 3.72 -1.69
C GLY A 235 -14.97 4.34 -2.84
N LEU A 236 -15.53 5.34 -3.54
CA LEU A 236 -14.84 6.08 -4.61
C LEU A 236 -13.60 6.83 -4.11
N MET A 237 -13.66 7.41 -2.91
CA MET A 237 -12.49 8.03 -2.26
C MET A 237 -11.38 6.99 -2.03
N GLN A 238 -11.71 5.84 -1.43
CA GLN A 238 -10.75 4.75 -1.21
C GLN A 238 -10.23 4.16 -2.52
N SER A 239 -11.10 4.03 -3.53
CA SER A 239 -10.76 3.54 -4.87
C SER A 239 -9.75 4.47 -5.54
N SER A 240 -9.97 5.78 -5.47
CA SER A 240 -9.02 6.78 -5.98
C SER A 240 -7.68 6.72 -5.23
N GLY A 241 -7.75 6.46 -3.93
CA GLY A 241 -6.56 6.22 -3.12
C GLY A 241 -5.74 5.04 -3.58
N ASN A 242 -6.39 3.91 -3.86
CA ASN A 242 -5.73 2.74 -4.39
C ASN A 242 -5.17 2.99 -5.80
N LEU A 243 -5.94 3.65 -6.68
CA LEU A 243 -5.55 4.00 -8.05
C LEU A 243 -4.23 4.76 -8.12
N GLY A 244 -3.99 5.69 -7.20
CA GLY A 244 -2.75 6.48 -7.17
C GLY A 244 -1.82 6.02 -6.05
N PRO A 245 -1.76 6.74 -4.91
CA PRO A 245 -0.75 6.47 -3.90
C PRO A 245 -0.73 5.01 -3.41
N GLY A 246 -1.88 4.35 -3.29
CA GLY A 246 -1.94 2.96 -2.85
C GLY A 246 -1.13 1.99 -3.71
N ASP A 247 -1.18 2.13 -5.03
CA ASP A 247 -0.47 1.27 -5.98
C ASP A 247 0.96 1.77 -6.28
N PHE A 248 1.12 3.09 -6.34
CA PHE A 248 2.36 3.70 -6.84
C PHE A 248 3.40 3.97 -5.75
N LEU A 249 3.06 4.05 -4.46
CA LEU A 249 4.05 4.31 -3.40
C LEU A 249 5.10 3.19 -3.28
N GLY A 250 4.65 1.94 -3.30
CA GLY A 250 5.55 0.79 -3.32
C GLY A 250 6.35 0.73 -4.63
N LEU A 251 5.69 0.90 -5.77
CA LEU A 251 6.34 0.87 -7.09
C LEU A 251 7.40 1.95 -7.22
N LEU A 252 7.09 3.20 -6.87
CA LEU A 252 8.04 4.30 -6.92
C LEU A 252 9.18 4.09 -5.94
N SER A 253 8.91 3.57 -4.74
CA SER A 253 9.96 3.24 -3.78
C SER A 253 10.87 2.12 -4.27
N SER A 254 10.41 1.19 -5.12
CA SER A 254 11.28 0.17 -5.71
C SER A 254 12.01 0.68 -6.96
N GLU A 255 11.36 1.52 -7.78
CA GLU A 255 11.95 2.06 -9.02
C GLU A 255 12.92 3.24 -8.76
N SER A 256 12.79 3.99 -7.66
CA SER A 256 13.56 5.23 -7.41
C SER A 256 15.01 5.00 -6.97
N TYR A 257 15.38 3.77 -6.60
CA TYR A 257 16.65 3.47 -5.96
C TYR A 257 17.39 2.36 -6.69
N ALA A 258 18.72 2.51 -6.75
CA ALA A 258 19.61 1.48 -7.23
C ALA A 258 19.48 0.18 -6.42
N THR A 259 19.58 -0.97 -7.08
CA THR A 259 19.43 -2.32 -6.52
C THR A 259 20.21 -2.54 -5.22
N PRO A 260 21.49 -2.11 -5.06
CA PRO A 260 22.25 -2.36 -3.84
C PRO A 260 21.67 -1.70 -2.57
N ILE A 261 20.97 -0.58 -2.71
CA ILE A 261 20.46 0.26 -1.60
C ILE A 261 18.93 0.35 -1.57
N ARG A 262 18.26 -0.21 -2.59
CA ARG A 262 16.81 -0.21 -2.79
C ARG A 262 16.08 -0.75 -1.56
N GLY A 263 16.49 -1.91 -1.06
CA GLY A 263 15.86 -2.51 0.13
C GLY A 263 15.91 -1.59 1.36
N THR A 264 17.02 -0.88 1.57
CA THR A 264 17.17 0.04 2.72
C THR A 264 16.30 1.29 2.55
N CYS A 265 16.35 1.94 1.39
CA CYS A 265 15.59 3.17 1.15
C CYS A 265 14.07 2.91 1.04
N TYR A 266 13.69 1.77 0.46
CA TYR A 266 12.32 1.28 0.48
C TYR A 266 11.87 1.01 1.92
N GLY A 267 12.68 0.28 2.70
CA GLY A 267 12.38 -0.04 4.09
C GLY A 267 12.17 1.21 4.95
N LEU A 268 13.03 2.23 4.77
CA LEU A 268 12.87 3.52 5.44
C LEU A 268 11.58 4.23 5.03
N SER A 269 11.28 4.28 3.72
CA SER A 269 10.04 4.88 3.21
C SER A 269 8.80 4.17 3.77
N ALA A 270 8.81 2.84 3.80
CA ALA A 270 7.75 2.02 4.38
C ALA A 270 7.59 2.26 5.88
N ALA A 271 8.70 2.34 6.63
CA ALA A 271 8.68 2.61 8.07
C ALA A 271 8.08 3.99 8.38
N VAL A 272 8.45 5.02 7.63
CA VAL A 272 7.87 6.36 7.75
C VAL A 272 6.38 6.35 7.39
N GLY A 273 5.98 5.61 6.35
CA GLY A 273 4.57 5.35 6.03
C GLY A 273 3.80 4.77 7.23
N LYS A 274 4.34 3.73 7.87
CA LYS A 274 3.71 3.11 9.05
C LYS A 274 3.68 4.01 10.29
N ALA A 275 4.68 4.88 10.47
CA ALA A 275 4.59 5.95 11.45
C ALA A 275 3.40 6.89 11.17
N GLY A 276 3.18 7.24 9.90
CA GLY A 276 1.99 7.97 9.43
C GLY A 276 0.69 7.26 9.80
N ALA A 277 0.58 5.96 9.53
CA ALA A 277 -0.58 5.14 9.89
C ALA A 277 -0.86 5.17 11.41
N ALA A 278 0.18 5.00 12.23
CA ALA A 278 0.06 5.01 13.69
C ALA A 278 -0.41 6.38 14.19
N ILE A 279 0.25 7.46 13.78
CA ILE A 279 -0.09 8.83 14.18
C ILE A 279 -1.51 9.18 13.72
N GLY A 280 -1.84 8.90 12.45
CA GLY A 280 -3.18 9.11 11.90
C GLY A 280 -4.24 8.41 12.74
N THR A 281 -3.99 7.16 13.13
CA THR A 281 -4.97 6.35 13.90
C THR A 281 -5.20 6.95 15.29
N GLN A 282 -4.15 7.45 15.94
CA GLN A 282 -4.25 8.09 17.25
C GLN A 282 -4.96 9.45 17.18
N VAL A 283 -4.71 10.25 16.15
CA VAL A 283 -5.29 11.60 16.02
C VAL A 283 -6.72 11.57 15.48
N PHE A 284 -7.12 10.50 14.79
CA PHE A 284 -8.45 10.36 14.20
C PHE A 284 -9.59 10.43 15.21
N GLN A 285 -9.47 9.73 16.35
CA GLN A 285 -10.49 9.71 17.40
C GLN A 285 -10.69 11.11 18.04
N PRO A 286 -9.63 11.83 18.46
CA PRO A 286 -9.74 13.22 18.90
C PRO A 286 -10.44 14.16 17.91
N ILE A 287 -10.10 14.06 16.61
CA ILE A 287 -10.77 14.87 15.57
C ILE A 287 -12.27 14.57 15.54
N GLN A 288 -12.65 13.29 15.59
CA GLN A 288 -14.07 12.90 15.58
C GLN A 288 -14.85 13.42 16.79
N ILE A 289 -14.24 13.36 17.98
CA ILE A 289 -14.89 13.74 19.24
C ILE A 289 -15.04 15.26 19.34
N HIS A 290 -13.97 16.01 19.08
CA HIS A 290 -13.97 17.46 19.29
C HIS A 290 -14.57 18.24 18.13
N TRP A 291 -14.29 17.84 16.89
CA TRP A 291 -14.68 18.62 15.71
C TRP A 291 -15.84 17.96 14.95
N GLY A 292 -16.02 16.65 15.10
CA GLY A 292 -17.10 15.88 14.50
C GLY A 292 -16.64 15.03 13.31
N LYS A 293 -17.42 14.00 12.99
CA LYS A 293 -17.09 13.00 11.94
C LYS A 293 -16.88 13.59 10.54
N ARG A 294 -17.48 14.74 10.22
CA ARG A 294 -17.25 15.41 8.92
C ARG A 294 -15.80 15.84 8.71
N TRP A 295 -15.10 16.20 9.79
CA TRP A 295 -13.74 16.72 9.70
C TRP A 295 -12.71 15.65 9.36
N THR A 296 -12.99 14.37 9.61
CA THR A 296 -12.08 13.30 9.19
C THR A 296 -11.96 13.24 7.67
N PHE A 297 -13.03 13.54 6.94
CA PHE A 297 -13.05 13.60 5.48
C PHE A 297 -12.44 14.91 4.94
N ILE A 298 -12.61 16.02 5.65
CA ILE A 298 -11.98 17.30 5.29
C ILE A 298 -10.46 17.21 5.47
N VAL A 299 -9.99 16.63 6.58
CA VAL A 299 -8.55 16.40 6.81
C VAL A 299 -7.98 15.46 5.74
N ALA A 300 -8.72 14.42 5.35
CA ALA A 300 -8.33 13.57 4.22
C ALA A 300 -8.14 14.37 2.92
N ALA A 301 -9.02 15.34 2.64
CA ALA A 301 -8.89 16.21 1.48
C ALA A 301 -7.70 17.17 1.56
N VAL A 302 -7.41 17.73 2.75
CA VAL A 302 -6.20 18.54 2.97
C VAL A 302 -4.95 17.71 2.74
N CYS A 303 -4.90 16.49 3.28
CA CYS A 303 -3.83 15.53 2.99
C CYS A 303 -3.75 15.20 1.48
N GLY A 304 -4.88 15.14 0.77
CA GLY A 304 -4.90 15.03 -0.69
C GLY A 304 -4.16 16.18 -1.39
N ILE A 305 -4.41 17.43 -0.99
CA ILE A 305 -3.70 18.60 -1.55
C ILE A 305 -2.20 18.52 -1.25
N VAL A 306 -1.83 18.26 0.00
CA VAL A 306 -0.42 18.14 0.39
C VAL A 306 0.25 16.98 -0.36
N GLY A 307 -0.46 15.86 -0.54
CA GLY A 307 0.00 14.71 -1.32
C GLY A 307 0.26 15.05 -2.79
N ILE A 308 -0.62 15.83 -3.43
CA ILE A 308 -0.40 16.34 -4.78
C ILE A 308 0.87 17.20 -4.83
N LEU A 309 1.01 18.16 -3.91
CA LEU A 309 2.16 19.08 -3.87
C LEU A 309 3.48 18.32 -3.65
N VAL A 310 3.52 17.38 -2.71
CA VAL A 310 4.70 16.54 -2.45
C VAL A 310 5.04 15.70 -3.67
N THR A 311 4.04 15.07 -4.29
CA THR A 311 4.24 14.25 -5.50
C THR A 311 4.76 15.12 -6.64
N TRP A 312 4.21 16.32 -6.82
CA TRP A 312 4.61 17.23 -7.87
C TRP A 312 6.06 17.72 -7.71
N ILE A 313 6.48 18.08 -6.48
CA ILE A 313 7.80 18.66 -6.21
C ILE A 313 8.90 17.61 -6.13
N PHE A 314 8.67 16.50 -5.41
CA PHE A 314 9.74 15.59 -4.98
C PHE A 314 9.77 14.25 -5.72
N VAL A 315 8.64 13.79 -6.27
CA VAL A 315 8.59 12.49 -6.94
C VAL A 315 9.13 12.61 -8.37
N PRO A 316 10.16 11.82 -8.74
CA PRO A 316 10.67 11.77 -10.10
C PRO A 316 9.71 11.03 -11.04
N ASP A 317 9.74 11.38 -12.32
CA ASP A 317 9.04 10.59 -13.34
C ASP A 317 9.97 9.48 -13.85
N LEU A 318 9.72 8.26 -13.39
CA LEU A 318 10.54 7.07 -13.67
C LEU A 318 10.00 6.26 -14.86
N THR A 319 9.15 6.88 -15.68
CA THR A 319 8.44 6.19 -16.75
C THR A 319 9.39 5.77 -17.88
N GLY A 320 9.66 4.47 -17.96
CA GLY A 320 10.45 3.86 -19.04
C GLY A 320 11.96 3.79 -18.81
N GLU A 321 12.47 4.21 -17.64
CA GLU A 321 13.90 4.07 -17.31
C GLU A 321 14.28 2.62 -17.01
N ASP A 322 15.50 2.18 -17.30
CA ASP A 322 15.97 0.84 -16.90
C ASP A 322 16.60 0.88 -15.50
N LEU A 323 16.27 -0.12 -14.66
CA LEU A 323 16.87 -0.25 -13.32
C LEU A 323 18.38 -0.48 -13.42
N ALA A 324 18.84 -1.21 -14.44
CA ALA A 324 20.28 -1.44 -14.64
C ALA A 324 21.03 -0.15 -15.03
N LEU A 325 20.34 0.80 -15.69
CA LEU A 325 20.92 2.09 -16.03
C LEU A 325 21.05 2.98 -14.77
N GLU A 326 20.07 2.90 -13.87
CA GLU A 326 20.13 3.58 -12.58
C GLU A 326 21.26 3.03 -11.69
N ASP A 327 21.44 1.70 -11.68
CA ASP A 327 22.55 1.07 -10.96
C ASP A 327 23.91 1.58 -11.44
N ARG A 328 24.09 1.69 -12.77
CA ARG A 328 25.31 2.26 -13.37
C ARG A 328 25.50 3.74 -13.02
N ARG A 329 24.45 4.56 -13.10
CA ARG A 329 24.50 5.99 -12.74
C ARG A 329 24.93 6.18 -11.29
N PHE A 330 24.38 5.35 -10.40
CA PHE A 330 24.72 5.39 -8.98
C PHE A 330 26.17 4.92 -8.73
N GLU A 331 26.62 3.85 -9.40
CA GLU A 331 28.00 3.38 -9.30
C GLU A 331 29.01 4.44 -9.77
N GLU A 332 28.75 5.09 -10.91
CA GLU A 332 29.59 6.18 -11.41
C GLU A 332 29.70 7.35 -10.42
N PHE A 333 28.59 7.69 -9.75
CA PHE A 333 28.58 8.71 -8.69
C PHE A 333 29.44 8.30 -7.49
N LEU A 334 29.30 7.05 -7.03
CA LEU A 334 30.12 6.52 -5.94
C LEU A 334 31.61 6.54 -6.27
N ARG A 335 31.99 6.11 -7.48
CA ARG A 335 33.38 6.13 -7.95
C ARG A 335 33.93 7.55 -8.06
N LYS A 336 33.13 8.52 -8.52
CA LYS A 336 33.52 9.96 -8.58
C LYS A 336 33.79 10.57 -7.21
N GLU A 337 33.01 10.20 -6.20
CA GLU A 337 33.20 10.67 -4.82
C GLU A 337 34.28 9.86 -4.06
N GLY A 338 35.00 8.96 -4.75
CA GLY A 338 36.16 8.24 -4.22
C GLY A 338 35.83 6.98 -3.41
N TRP A 339 34.63 6.41 -3.57
CA TRP A 339 34.27 5.16 -2.91
C TRP A 339 34.87 3.94 -3.64
N THR A 340 35.56 3.08 -2.90
CA THR A 340 36.31 1.92 -3.41
C THR A 340 35.75 0.58 -2.94
N GLY A 341 34.44 0.48 -2.73
CA GLY A 341 33.82 -0.79 -2.33
C GLY A 341 33.44 -1.67 -3.53
N ASP A 342 33.35 -2.97 -3.29
CA ASP A 342 32.96 -3.96 -4.30
C ASP A 342 31.42 -4.07 -4.40
N ILE A 343 30.92 -4.24 -5.62
CA ILE A 343 29.50 -4.43 -5.95
C ILE A 343 29.36 -5.79 -6.64
N GLY A 344 28.54 -6.70 -6.08
CA GLY A 344 28.22 -8.01 -6.67
C GLY A 344 28.78 -9.23 -5.92
N ASP A 345 28.30 -10.43 -6.27
CA ASP A 345 28.87 -11.71 -5.80
C ASP A 345 30.02 -12.13 -6.72
N ASP A 346 31.23 -12.17 -6.17
CA ASP A 346 32.37 -12.88 -6.75
C ASP A 346 32.12 -14.39 -6.61
N GLN A 347 31.29 -14.98 -7.46
CA GLN A 347 31.33 -16.43 -7.69
C GLN A 347 31.63 -16.72 -9.17
N PRO A 348 32.75 -17.41 -9.46
CA PRO A 348 33.02 -17.88 -10.81
C PRO A 348 31.97 -18.92 -11.21
N GLU A 349 31.60 -18.88 -12.50
CA GLU A 349 30.67 -19.80 -13.16
C GLU A 349 30.94 -21.29 -12.91
#